data_AF-A0A7C6NTA4-F1
#
_entry.id   AF-A0A7C6NTA4-F1
#
_cell.length_a   1.000
_cell.length_b   1.000
_cell.length_c   1.000
_cell.angle_alpha   90.00
_cell.angle_beta   90.00
_cell.angle_gamma   90.00
#
_symmetry.space_group_name_H-M   'P 1'
#
loop_
_entity.id
_entity.type
_entity.pdbx_description
1 polymer ?
#
loop_
_entity_poly.entity_id
_entity_poly.type
_entity_poly.pdbx_seq_one_letter_code
_entity_poly.pdbx_strand_id
1 'polypeptide(L)'
;MRKLIGTRILCLLILAVSAFMIVNPVMAKRISDPQPLIVICIDSLTLQDITGDRLPQLKHMFFQGAVALMNTNVAGTANLDSSYLTLGTGVRAKAVEVQPGYLAEDDFPTEAGTVAEVQQRRTGNSTGAVLQPGIAALVASNNGLGYIVQPGVLGSALREAGYTTAVIGCADTDIPERPLVNFLMDTNGSVPFGYMGEGL
;
A
#
# COMPACT_ATOMS: atom_id res chain seq x y z
N MET A 1 7.44 -9.32 -68.28
CA MET A 1 8.49 -9.97 -67.45
C MET A 1 9.02 -9.10 -66.30
N ARG A 2 9.28 -7.78 -66.47
CA ARG A 2 9.79 -6.89 -65.39
C ARG A 2 8.91 -6.78 -64.12
N LYS A 3 7.57 -6.75 -64.25
CA LYS A 3 6.66 -6.65 -63.08
C LYS A 3 6.70 -7.88 -62.16
N LEU A 4 6.92 -9.08 -62.72
CA LEU A 4 6.94 -10.34 -61.96
C LEU A 4 8.20 -10.48 -61.09
N ILE A 5 9.31 -9.88 -61.53
CA ILE A 5 10.59 -9.86 -60.81
C ILE A 5 10.50 -8.91 -59.60
N GLY A 6 9.85 -7.75 -59.75
CA GLY A 6 9.63 -6.81 -58.65
C GLY A 6 8.77 -7.38 -57.52
N THR A 7 7.68 -8.09 -57.85
CA THR A 7 6.82 -8.73 -56.84
C THR A 7 7.54 -9.84 -56.07
N ARG A 8 8.41 -10.62 -56.73
CA ARG A 8 9.21 -11.67 -56.06
C ARG A 8 10.24 -11.09 -55.10
N ILE A 9 10.91 -10.01 -55.48
CA ILE A 9 11.87 -9.31 -54.61
C ILE A 9 11.16 -8.71 -53.39
N LEU A 10 9.97 -8.11 -53.59
CA LEU A 10 9.18 -7.58 -52.48
C LEU A 10 8.72 -8.67 -51.52
N CYS A 11 8.25 -9.82 -52.02
CA CYS A 11 7.87 -10.94 -51.16
C CYS A 11 9.06 -11.52 -50.39
N LEU A 12 10.24 -11.62 -51.03
CA LEU A 12 11.47 -12.08 -50.36
C LEU A 12 11.93 -11.10 -49.28
N LEU A 13 11.80 -9.78 -49.52
CA LEU A 13 12.11 -8.77 -48.51
C LEU A 13 11.15 -8.82 -47.33
N ILE A 14 9.85 -9.00 -47.57
CA ILE A 14 8.86 -9.15 -46.50
C ILE A 14 9.12 -10.42 -45.68
N LEU A 15 9.45 -11.53 -46.34
CA LEU A 15 9.84 -12.79 -45.68
C LEU A 15 11.14 -12.66 -44.88
N ALA A 16 12.12 -11.90 -45.38
CA ALA A 16 13.36 -11.65 -44.66
C ALA A 16 13.14 -10.78 -43.43
N VAL A 17 12.28 -9.75 -43.52
CA VAL A 17 11.92 -8.90 -42.38
C VAL A 17 11.09 -9.65 -41.34
N SER A 18 10.13 -10.48 -41.76
CA SER A 18 9.36 -11.30 -40.83
C SER A 18 10.22 -12.37 -40.16
N ALA A 19 11.12 -13.01 -40.90
CA ALA A 19 12.12 -13.91 -40.32
C ALA A 19 13.01 -13.18 -39.31
N PHE A 20 13.49 -11.97 -39.63
CA PHE A 20 14.33 -11.17 -38.73
C PHE A 20 13.62 -10.76 -37.43
N MET A 21 12.30 -10.57 -37.46
CA MET A 21 11.49 -10.31 -36.26
C MET A 21 11.24 -11.56 -35.41
N ILE A 22 11.30 -12.76 -35.99
CA ILE A 22 11.15 -14.02 -35.24
C ILE A 22 12.44 -14.39 -34.50
N VAL A 23 13.63 -14.10 -35.07
CA VAL A 23 14.93 -14.46 -34.46
C VAL A 23 15.41 -13.49 -33.38
N ASN A 24 14.87 -12.27 -33.33
CA ASN A 24 15.17 -11.33 -32.26
C ASN A 24 13.98 -11.31 -31.29
N PRO A 25 13.93 -12.21 -30.28
CA PRO A 25 13.04 -11.95 -29.16
C PRO A 25 13.43 -10.56 -28.66
N VAL A 26 12.48 -9.62 -28.67
CA VAL A 26 12.63 -8.37 -27.94
C VAL A 26 13.06 -8.79 -26.55
N MET A 27 14.32 -8.52 -26.21
CA MET A 27 14.86 -8.87 -24.92
C MET A 27 14.27 -7.86 -23.94
N ALA A 28 13.00 -8.07 -23.60
CA ALA A 28 12.39 -7.44 -22.45
C ALA A 28 13.29 -7.84 -21.29
N LYS A 29 14.04 -6.88 -20.76
CA LYS A 29 14.79 -7.05 -19.52
C LYS A 29 13.77 -7.50 -18.49
N ARG A 30 13.74 -8.80 -18.21
CA ARG A 30 12.97 -9.36 -17.11
C ARG A 30 13.45 -8.56 -15.90
N ILE A 31 12.57 -7.77 -15.31
CA ILE A 31 12.91 -7.02 -14.10
C ILE A 31 13.38 -8.08 -13.12
N SER A 32 14.67 -8.00 -12.83
CA SER A 32 15.44 -8.93 -12.01
C SER A 32 14.97 -8.77 -10.59
N ASP A 33 14.24 -9.77 -10.09
CA ASP A 33 13.57 -9.84 -8.79
C ASP A 33 12.65 -8.64 -8.45
N PRO A 34 11.49 -8.87 -7.85
CA PRO A 34 10.66 -7.75 -7.39
C PRO A 34 11.46 -6.90 -6.41
N GLN A 35 11.71 -5.63 -6.76
CA GLN A 35 12.38 -4.70 -5.86
C GLN A 35 11.43 -4.33 -4.71
N PRO A 36 11.92 -4.29 -3.46
CA PRO A 36 11.10 -3.86 -2.35
C PRO A 36 10.72 -2.38 -2.50
N LEU A 37 9.43 -2.07 -2.31
CA LEU A 37 8.94 -0.71 -2.17
C LEU A 37 8.92 -0.34 -0.68
N ILE A 38 9.66 0.69 -0.30
CA ILE A 38 9.64 1.24 1.05
C ILE A 38 8.87 2.55 1.02
N VAL A 39 7.81 2.63 1.79
CA VAL A 39 7.03 3.87 1.99
C VAL A 39 7.34 4.39 3.38
N ILE A 40 7.89 5.60 3.46
CA ILE A 40 8.17 6.28 4.73
C ILE A 40 7.08 7.33 4.93
N CYS A 41 6.28 7.17 5.98
CA CYS A 41 5.23 8.10 6.33
C CYS A 41 5.69 8.95 7.52
N ILE A 42 5.81 10.26 7.31
CA ILE A 42 6.21 11.23 8.33
C ILE A 42 5.05 12.20 8.49
N ASP A 43 4.36 12.13 9.62
CA ASP A 43 3.29 13.07 9.90
C ASP A 43 3.83 14.48 10.13
N SER A 44 3.01 15.49 9.81
CA SER A 44 3.30 16.91 10.06
C SER A 44 4.60 17.43 9.42
N LEU A 45 5.10 16.77 8.37
CA LEU A 45 6.27 17.21 7.61
C LEU A 45 5.96 18.44 6.75
N THR A 46 6.67 19.55 6.98
CA THR A 46 6.49 20.78 6.21
C THR A 46 7.49 20.89 5.05
N LEU A 47 7.18 21.75 4.06
CA LEU A 47 8.13 22.08 2.99
C LEU A 47 9.42 22.72 3.53
N GLN A 48 9.34 23.43 4.66
CA GLN A 48 10.51 24.03 5.29
C GLN A 48 11.43 22.97 5.91
N ASP A 49 10.87 21.88 6.43
CA ASP A 49 11.64 20.78 7.00
C ASP A 49 12.49 20.05 5.94
N ILE A 50 11.97 19.93 4.71
CA ILE A 50 12.65 19.24 3.61
C ILE A 50 13.57 20.14 2.77
N THR A 51 13.35 21.45 2.78
CA THR A 51 14.20 22.42 2.05
C THR A 51 15.30 23.03 2.94
N GLY A 52 15.08 23.08 4.25
CA GLY A 52 16.06 23.55 5.24
C GLY A 52 17.17 22.55 5.51
N ASP A 53 18.11 22.91 6.38
CA ASP A 53 19.29 22.09 6.66
C ASP A 53 19.12 21.15 7.87
N ARG A 54 17.93 21.14 8.47
CA ARG A 54 17.60 20.31 9.66
C ARG A 54 17.57 18.81 9.34
N LEU A 55 17.14 18.44 8.14
CA LEU A 55 16.98 17.04 7.70
C LEU A 55 17.76 16.79 6.40
N PRO A 56 19.11 16.78 6.43
CA PRO A 56 19.92 16.79 5.22
C PRO A 56 19.74 15.54 4.35
N GLN A 57 19.47 14.37 4.96
CA GLN A 57 19.21 13.14 4.21
C GLN A 57 17.87 13.20 3.48
N LEU A 58 16.82 13.71 4.14
CA LEU A 58 15.50 13.86 3.54
C LEU A 58 15.52 14.91 2.41
N LYS A 59 16.25 16.01 2.63
CA LYS A 59 16.54 17.01 1.60
C LYS A 59 17.22 16.38 0.38
N HIS A 60 18.25 15.55 0.59
CA HIS A 60 18.95 14.88 -0.50
C HIS A 60 18.03 13.93 -1.28
N MET A 61 17.20 13.13 -0.59
CA MET A 61 16.18 12.29 -1.23
C MET A 61 15.18 13.11 -2.05
N PHE A 62 14.73 14.24 -1.52
CA PHE A 62 13.78 15.13 -2.18
C PHE A 62 14.34 15.73 -3.48
N PHE A 63 15.61 16.18 -3.47
CA PHE A 63 16.24 16.80 -4.66
C PHE A 63 16.76 15.81 -5.70
N GLN A 64 17.00 14.55 -5.33
CA GLN A 64 17.43 13.51 -6.28
C GLN A 64 16.28 12.64 -6.80
N GLY A 65 15.12 12.69 -6.15
CA GLY A 65 13.94 11.93 -6.52
C GLY A 65 12.97 12.69 -7.44
N ALA A 66 11.84 12.05 -7.69
CA ALA A 66 10.67 12.72 -8.25
C ALA A 66 9.80 13.25 -7.10
N VAL A 67 9.34 14.49 -7.21
CA VAL A 67 8.46 15.12 -6.23
C VAL A 67 7.11 15.38 -6.86
N ALA A 68 6.05 15.00 -6.16
CA ALA A 68 4.68 15.31 -6.52
C ALA A 68 3.94 15.86 -5.29
N LEU A 69 2.98 16.74 -5.53
CA LEU A 69 2.02 17.15 -4.51
C LEU A 69 0.86 16.15 -4.51
N MET A 70 0.57 15.57 -3.36
CA MET A 70 -0.56 14.67 -3.15
C MET A 70 -1.56 15.34 -2.22
N ASN A 71 -2.85 15.18 -2.51
CA ASN A 71 -3.92 15.59 -1.61
C ASN A 71 -4.49 14.35 -0.92
N THR A 72 -4.42 14.31 0.41
CA THR A 72 -5.00 13.25 1.24
C THR A 72 -6.39 13.63 1.76
N ASN A 73 -7.23 14.20 0.88
CA ASN A 73 -8.62 14.52 1.25
C ASN A 73 -9.35 13.25 1.68
N VAL A 74 -9.82 13.25 2.92
CA VAL A 74 -10.57 12.14 3.52
C VAL A 74 -12.07 12.37 3.44
N ALA A 75 -12.86 11.37 3.81
CA ALA A 75 -14.29 11.58 4.03
C ALA A 75 -14.52 12.16 5.43
N GLY A 76 -14.99 13.41 5.50
CA GLY A 76 -15.20 14.14 6.75
C GLY A 76 -14.01 15.00 7.16
N THR A 77 -13.79 15.16 8.47
CA THR A 77 -12.70 15.98 9.01
C THR A 77 -11.35 15.30 8.82
N ALA A 78 -10.34 16.06 8.39
CA ALA A 78 -8.97 15.55 8.22
C ALA A 78 -8.41 15.00 9.54
N ASN A 79 -7.92 13.76 9.50
CA ASN A 79 -7.23 13.08 10.59
C ASN A 79 -6.29 12.01 10.02
N LEU A 80 -5.34 11.56 10.85
CA LEU A 80 -4.29 10.65 10.43
C LEU A 80 -4.84 9.25 10.07
N ASP A 81 -5.74 8.70 10.88
CA ASP A 81 -6.41 7.41 10.65
C ASP A 81 -7.11 7.34 9.29
N SER A 82 -7.92 8.35 8.99
CA SER A 82 -8.66 8.43 7.74
C SER A 82 -7.74 8.67 6.54
N SER A 83 -6.58 9.30 6.76
CA SER A 83 -5.57 9.52 5.72
C SER A 83 -4.92 8.19 5.31
N TYR A 84 -4.47 7.39 6.29
CA TYR A 84 -3.93 6.05 6.01
C TYR A 84 -4.98 5.10 5.44
N LEU A 85 -6.21 5.15 5.95
CA LEU A 85 -7.31 4.38 5.40
C LEU A 85 -7.58 4.77 3.94
N THR A 86 -7.60 6.07 3.62
CA THR A 86 -7.78 6.59 2.25
C THR A 86 -6.68 6.12 1.30
N LEU A 87 -5.43 6.06 1.77
CA LEU A 87 -4.32 5.49 1.01
C LEU A 87 -4.53 4.00 0.73
N GLY A 88 -5.03 3.23 1.71
CA GLY A 88 -5.29 1.80 1.58
C GLY A 88 -6.54 1.44 0.78
N THR A 89 -7.52 2.34 0.70
CA THR A 89 -8.75 2.15 -0.08
C THR A 89 -8.66 2.70 -1.50
N GLY A 90 -7.71 3.61 -1.77
CA GLY A 90 -7.58 4.31 -3.05
C GLY A 90 -8.69 5.35 -3.33
N VAL A 91 -9.60 5.55 -2.37
CA VAL A 91 -10.74 6.48 -2.42
C VAL A 91 -10.94 7.11 -1.05
N ARG A 92 -11.57 8.30 -0.98
CA ARG A 92 -11.78 9.00 0.30
C ARG A 92 -12.51 8.12 1.30
N ALA A 93 -11.87 7.83 2.43
CA ALA A 93 -12.42 6.98 3.48
C ALA A 93 -12.48 7.73 4.81
N LYS A 94 -13.29 7.20 5.73
CA LYS A 94 -13.55 7.76 7.06
C LYS A 94 -13.23 6.71 8.13
N ALA A 95 -12.23 6.96 8.95
CA ALA A 95 -12.03 6.23 10.18
C ALA A 95 -13.05 6.66 11.26
N VAL A 96 -13.25 5.82 12.26
CA VAL A 96 -14.13 6.09 13.41
C VAL A 96 -13.32 5.99 14.66
N GLU A 97 -13.42 7.00 15.52
CA GLU A 97 -12.68 7.01 16.80
C GLU A 97 -11.18 6.77 16.58
N VAL A 98 -10.47 6.46 17.66
CA VAL A 98 -9.07 6.02 17.60
C VAL A 98 -9.10 4.49 17.58
N GLN A 99 -8.69 3.89 16.45
CA GLN A 99 -8.69 2.43 16.24
C GLN A 99 -7.27 1.98 15.91
N PRO A 100 -6.41 1.83 16.92
CA PRO A 100 -5.00 1.51 16.70
C PRO A 100 -4.82 0.08 16.19
N GLY A 101 -3.78 -0.11 15.38
CA GLY A 101 -3.25 -1.44 15.08
C GLY A 101 -2.44 -2.00 16.24
N TYR A 102 -2.51 -3.32 16.42
CA TYR A 102 -1.80 -4.02 17.51
C TYR A 102 -0.98 -5.18 16.97
N LEU A 103 0.05 -5.56 17.72
CA LEU A 103 0.71 -6.85 17.49
C LEU A 103 -0.27 -7.98 17.81
N ALA A 104 -0.25 -9.04 17.02
CA ALA A 104 -1.18 -10.16 17.18
C ALA A 104 -1.05 -10.87 18.55
N GLU A 105 0.16 -10.89 19.10
CA GLU A 105 0.50 -11.59 20.34
C GLU A 105 0.28 -10.73 21.61
N ASP A 106 -0.01 -9.44 21.47
CA ASP A 106 -0.25 -8.56 22.61
C ASP A 106 -1.61 -8.86 23.27
N ASP A 107 -1.72 -8.61 24.58
CA ASP A 107 -3.01 -8.60 25.27
C ASP A 107 -3.88 -7.45 24.74
N PHE A 108 -5.14 -7.74 24.42
CA PHE A 108 -6.03 -6.71 23.92
C PHE A 108 -6.55 -5.83 25.08
N PRO A 109 -6.49 -4.49 25.00
CA PRO A 109 -6.76 -3.64 26.16
C PRO A 109 -8.23 -3.58 26.58
N THR A 110 -9.17 -3.98 25.72
CA THR A 110 -10.62 -3.78 25.96
C THR A 110 -11.42 -5.08 26.12
N GLU A 111 -10.81 -6.23 25.84
CA GLU A 111 -11.43 -7.54 26.01
C GLU A 111 -10.40 -8.57 26.46
N ALA A 112 -10.84 -9.65 27.09
CA ALA A 112 -9.94 -10.73 27.47
C ALA A 112 -9.37 -11.48 26.25
N GLY A 113 -8.09 -11.83 26.35
CA GLY A 113 -7.33 -12.60 25.35
C GLY A 113 -6.35 -11.75 24.56
N THR A 114 -5.56 -12.41 23.72
CA THR A 114 -4.63 -11.74 22.80
C THR A 114 -5.41 -11.04 21.68
N VAL A 115 -4.75 -10.09 21.00
CA VAL A 115 -5.34 -9.42 19.83
C VAL A 115 -5.71 -10.44 18.75
N ALA A 116 -4.90 -11.48 18.54
CA ALA A 116 -5.22 -12.56 17.62
C ALA A 116 -6.50 -13.30 18.02
N GLU A 117 -6.68 -13.62 19.30
CA GLU A 117 -7.90 -14.28 19.78
C GLU A 117 -9.14 -13.40 19.59
N VAL A 118 -9.02 -12.10 19.88
CA VAL A 118 -10.10 -11.12 19.65
C VAL A 118 -10.43 -11.01 18.16
N GLN A 119 -9.41 -10.89 17.29
CA GLN A 119 -9.60 -10.84 15.84
C GLN A 119 -10.30 -12.10 15.34
N GLN A 120 -9.84 -13.27 15.75
CA GLN A 120 -10.42 -14.55 15.37
C GLN A 120 -11.91 -14.62 15.76
N ARG A 121 -12.28 -14.13 16.95
CA ARG A 121 -13.69 -14.05 17.40
C ARG A 121 -14.53 -13.09 16.53
N ARG A 122 -13.94 -11.98 16.07
CA ARG A 122 -14.65 -10.92 15.33
C ARG A 122 -14.76 -11.16 13.82
N THR A 123 -13.72 -11.72 13.20
CA THR A 123 -13.61 -11.82 11.73
C THR A 123 -13.48 -13.26 11.24
N GLY A 124 -13.20 -14.21 12.13
CA GLY A 124 -12.86 -15.58 11.75
C GLY A 124 -11.45 -15.76 11.18
N ASN A 125 -10.63 -14.70 11.18
CA ASN A 125 -9.23 -14.73 10.73
C ASN A 125 -8.34 -13.90 11.64
N SER A 126 -7.26 -14.49 12.17
CA SER A 126 -6.24 -13.79 12.96
C SER A 126 -4.83 -13.95 12.41
N THR A 127 -4.70 -14.16 11.11
CA THR A 127 -3.40 -14.46 10.49
C THR A 127 -2.65 -13.19 10.15
N GLY A 128 -1.57 -12.89 10.86
CA GLY A 128 -0.69 -11.75 10.59
C GLY A 128 0.07 -11.35 11.85
N ALA A 129 1.14 -10.57 11.69
CA ALA A 129 1.89 -10.02 12.82
C ALA A 129 1.22 -8.78 13.43
N VAL A 130 0.52 -7.99 12.61
CA VAL A 130 -0.18 -6.78 13.03
C VAL A 130 -1.64 -6.87 12.60
N LEU A 131 -2.55 -6.57 13.52
CA LEU A 131 -3.99 -6.71 13.33
C LEU A 131 -4.73 -5.39 13.61
N GLN A 132 -5.87 -5.22 12.93
CA GLN A 132 -6.84 -4.14 13.12
C GLN A 132 -8.18 -4.72 13.63
N PRO A 133 -8.36 -4.82 14.96
CA PRO A 133 -9.60 -5.29 15.60
C PRO A 133 -10.85 -4.46 15.30
N GLY A 134 -10.65 -3.19 14.91
CA GLY A 134 -11.72 -2.26 14.55
C GLY A 134 -12.24 -2.39 13.13
N ILE A 135 -11.78 -3.36 12.32
CA ILE A 135 -12.09 -3.43 10.88
C ILE A 135 -13.59 -3.40 10.55
N ALA A 136 -14.43 -4.07 11.35
CA ALA A 136 -15.88 -4.07 11.14
C ALA A 136 -16.49 -2.66 11.32
N ALA A 137 -15.98 -1.88 12.28
CA ALA A 137 -16.41 -0.50 12.50
C ALA A 137 -15.97 0.42 11.34
N LEU A 138 -14.75 0.20 10.81
CA LEU A 138 -14.25 0.91 9.62
C LEU A 138 -15.10 0.60 8.38
N VAL A 139 -15.52 -0.66 8.18
CA VAL A 139 -16.44 -1.02 7.10
C VAL A 139 -17.78 -0.32 7.30
N ALA A 140 -18.35 -0.40 8.50
CA ALA A 140 -19.65 0.17 8.80
C ALA A 140 -19.70 1.70 8.61
N SER A 141 -18.64 2.42 8.96
CA SER A 141 -18.59 3.89 8.85
C SER A 141 -18.49 4.42 7.44
N ASN A 142 -18.01 3.59 6.52
CA ASN A 142 -17.88 3.93 5.12
C ASN A 142 -19.07 3.45 4.29
N ASN A 143 -19.94 2.60 4.86
CA ASN A 143 -21.22 2.27 4.27
C ASN A 143 -22.10 3.55 4.23
N GLY A 144 -22.50 3.96 3.04
CA GLY A 144 -23.40 5.10 2.84
C GLY A 144 -22.73 6.41 2.41
N LEU A 145 -21.44 6.41 2.10
CA LEU A 145 -20.75 7.58 1.52
C LEU A 145 -21.16 7.91 0.07
N GLY A 146 -22.04 7.09 -0.55
CA GLY A 146 -22.51 7.27 -1.92
C GLY A 146 -21.55 6.72 -2.99
N TYR A 147 -20.47 6.06 -2.57
CA TYR A 147 -19.52 5.35 -3.42
C TYR A 147 -18.95 4.14 -2.65
N ILE A 148 -18.29 3.23 -3.39
CA ILE A 148 -17.71 2.02 -2.80
C ILE A 148 -16.41 2.38 -2.10
N VAL A 149 -16.32 2.02 -0.83
CA VAL A 149 -15.09 2.06 -0.04
C VAL A 149 -14.89 0.68 0.55
N GLN A 150 -13.75 0.07 0.25
CA GLN A 150 -13.42 -1.27 0.72
C GLN A 150 -12.14 -1.21 1.56
N PRO A 151 -12.25 -1.08 2.89
CA PRO A 151 -11.11 -1.19 3.79
C PRO A 151 -10.29 -2.47 3.49
N GLY A 152 -8.97 -2.30 3.40
CA GLY A 152 -8.01 -3.38 3.16
C GLY A 152 -7.89 -3.87 1.71
N VAL A 153 -8.53 -3.20 0.74
CA VAL A 153 -8.47 -3.60 -0.68
C VAL A 153 -7.04 -3.60 -1.24
N LEU A 154 -6.21 -2.61 -0.88
CA LEU A 154 -4.81 -2.56 -1.33
C LEU A 154 -4.00 -3.74 -0.77
N GLY A 155 -4.13 -4.04 0.53
CA GLY A 155 -3.44 -5.16 1.16
C GLY A 155 -3.85 -6.51 0.54
N SER A 156 -5.16 -6.71 0.32
CA SER A 156 -5.66 -7.90 -0.36
C SER A 156 -5.14 -8.01 -1.80
N ALA A 157 -5.16 -6.93 -2.58
CA ALA A 157 -4.68 -6.93 -3.96
C ALA A 157 -3.17 -7.22 -4.05
N LEU A 158 -2.36 -6.67 -3.14
CA LEU A 158 -0.92 -6.97 -3.06
C LEU A 158 -0.68 -8.44 -2.74
N ARG A 159 -1.41 -9.00 -1.77
CA ARG A 159 -1.34 -10.42 -1.40
C ARG A 159 -1.74 -11.33 -2.56
N GLU A 160 -2.84 -11.03 -3.25
CA GLU A 160 -3.30 -11.78 -4.44
C GLU A 160 -2.29 -11.75 -5.58
N ALA A 161 -1.55 -10.65 -5.72
CA ALA A 161 -0.46 -10.50 -6.68
C ALA A 161 0.87 -11.17 -6.22
N GLY A 162 0.88 -11.83 -5.06
CA GLY A 162 2.05 -12.55 -4.52
C GLY A 162 3.07 -11.67 -3.80
N TYR A 163 2.72 -10.39 -3.52
CA TYR A 163 3.57 -9.52 -2.73
C TYR A 163 3.34 -9.74 -1.23
N THR A 164 4.40 -9.51 -0.46
CA THR A 164 4.36 -9.49 1.00
C THR A 164 4.38 -8.04 1.48
N THR A 165 3.56 -7.71 2.46
CA THR A 165 3.52 -6.38 3.08
C THR A 165 3.98 -6.44 4.53
N ALA A 166 4.55 -5.33 5.00
CA ALA A 166 4.91 -5.13 6.39
C ALA A 166 4.59 -3.70 6.82
N VAL A 167 4.21 -3.51 8.07
CA VAL A 167 4.05 -2.17 8.68
C VAL A 167 4.94 -2.04 9.91
N ILE A 168 5.68 -0.94 10.02
CA ILE A 168 6.48 -0.61 11.19
C ILE A 168 6.16 0.82 11.56
N GLY A 169 5.70 1.05 12.80
CA GLY A 169 5.39 2.41 13.23
C GLY A 169 4.83 2.49 14.63
N CYS A 170 5.22 3.56 15.32
CA CYS A 170 4.57 4.02 16.52
C CYS A 170 4.10 5.45 16.25
N ALA A 171 2.81 5.68 16.39
CA ALA A 171 2.23 7.03 16.34
C ALA A 171 1.57 7.34 17.69
N ASP A 172 1.98 6.63 18.74
CA ASP A 172 1.36 6.77 20.06
C ASP A 172 1.73 8.12 20.67
N THR A 173 0.76 8.68 21.38
CA THR A 173 0.89 9.90 22.16
C THR A 173 0.65 9.56 23.63
N ASP A 174 -0.25 10.26 24.32
CA ASP A 174 -0.78 9.82 25.61
C ASP A 174 -1.79 8.66 25.46
N ILE A 175 -2.21 8.38 24.22
CA ILE A 175 -3.05 7.25 23.85
C ILE A 175 -2.44 6.44 22.70
N PRO A 176 -2.78 5.14 22.56
CA PRO A 176 -2.37 4.36 21.39
C PRO A 176 -3.13 4.82 20.13
N GLU A 177 -2.42 5.21 19.06
CA GLU A 177 -3.05 5.67 17.81
C GLU A 177 -2.74 4.75 16.62
N ARG A 178 -1.48 4.36 16.43
CA ARG A 178 -1.00 3.30 15.50
C ARG A 178 -1.78 3.14 14.17
N PRO A 179 -2.11 4.21 13.42
CA PRO A 179 -3.07 4.13 12.33
C PRO A 179 -2.49 3.57 11.03
N LEU A 180 -1.16 3.39 10.94
CA LEU A 180 -0.47 2.90 9.75
C LEU A 180 -0.97 1.52 9.29
N VAL A 181 -1.52 0.71 10.21
CA VAL A 181 -2.16 -0.58 9.88
C VAL A 181 -3.25 -0.42 8.81
N ASN A 182 -3.99 0.69 8.83
CA ASN A 182 -5.12 0.94 7.93
C ASN A 182 -4.69 1.10 6.47
N PHE A 183 -3.41 1.37 6.21
CA PHE A 183 -2.87 1.52 4.87
C PHE A 183 -2.65 0.16 4.17
N LEU A 184 -2.10 -0.84 4.88
CA LEU A 184 -1.63 -2.08 4.28
C LEU A 184 -2.29 -3.36 4.82
N MET A 185 -3.26 -3.25 5.74
CA MET A 185 -4.08 -4.39 6.13
C MET A 185 -4.83 -4.97 4.94
N ASP A 186 -5.10 -6.28 4.96
CA ASP A 186 -6.04 -6.92 4.06
C ASP A 186 -7.50 -6.71 4.52
N THR A 187 -8.46 -7.24 3.76
CA THR A 187 -9.89 -7.12 4.07
C THR A 187 -10.33 -7.81 5.37
N ASN A 188 -9.46 -8.62 5.99
CA ASN A 188 -9.68 -9.19 7.32
C ASN A 188 -9.06 -8.33 8.43
N GLY A 189 -8.46 -7.19 8.09
CA GLY A 189 -7.77 -6.34 9.05
C GLY A 189 -6.37 -6.84 9.41
N SER A 190 -5.72 -7.65 8.57
CA SER A 190 -4.44 -8.28 8.90
C SER A 190 -3.29 -7.80 8.03
N VAL A 191 -2.12 -7.56 8.64
CA VAL A 191 -0.84 -7.36 7.93
C VAL A 191 0.08 -8.55 8.24
N PRO A 192 0.68 -9.22 7.23
CA PRO A 192 1.49 -10.42 7.44
C PRO A 192 2.69 -10.22 8.36
N PHE A 193 3.40 -9.10 8.23
CA PHE A 193 4.59 -8.79 9.01
C PHE A 193 4.50 -7.37 9.58
N GLY A 194 5.24 -7.11 10.64
CA GLY A 194 5.34 -5.75 11.16
C GLY A 194 5.68 -5.66 12.62
N TYR A 195 5.81 -4.42 13.08
CA TYR A 195 5.98 -4.09 14.48
C TYR A 195 5.28 -2.76 14.78
N MET A 196 4.38 -2.75 15.76
CA MET A 196 3.63 -1.55 16.16
C MET A 196 3.70 -1.37 17.67
N GLY A 197 3.94 -0.15 18.12
CA GLY A 197 3.94 0.19 19.54
C GLY A 197 5.33 0.51 20.11
N GLU A 198 5.47 0.30 21.41
CA GLU A 198 6.63 0.74 22.19
C GLU A 198 7.93 0.07 21.72
N GLY A 199 9.05 0.80 21.75
CA GLY A 199 10.36 0.29 21.31
C GLY A 199 10.81 0.78 19.92
N LEU A 200 10.02 1.67 19.29
CA LEU A 200 10.37 2.43 18.08
C LEU A 200 10.75 3.88 18.40
#